data_AF-A0A7T8F2C4-F1
#
_entry.id   AF-A0A7T8F2C4-F1
#
_cell.length_a   1.000
_cell.length_b   1.000
_cell.length_c   1.000
_cell.angle_alpha   90.00
_cell.angle_beta   90.00
_cell.angle_gamma   90.00
#
_symmetry.space_group_name_H-M   'P 1'
#
loop_
_entity.id
_entity.type
_entity.pdbx_description
1 polymer ?
#
loop_
_entity_poly.entity_id
_entity_poly.type
_entity_poly.pdbx_seq_one_letter_code
_entity_poly.pdbx_strand_id
1 'polypeptide(L)'
;LFLARLIPRVCHNVNRVCYIFGPLVQHPITDITPTHLTSNVIATLRQADHLANQVLASNFCMEAISQMPVVLIPVHFDRDAASRAPSCQRSVVLRPFCSSDF
;
A
#
# COMPACT_ATOMS: atom_id res chain seq x y z
N LEU A 1 -5.56 -6.28 14.34
CA LEU A 1 -4.62 -5.16 14.66
C LEU A 1 -3.53 -5.49 15.70
N PHE A 2 -3.61 -6.59 16.46
CA PHE A 2 -2.60 -6.92 17.48
C PHE A 2 -1.16 -6.91 16.97
N LEU A 3 -0.88 -7.65 15.88
CA LEU A 3 0.47 -7.74 15.29
C LEU A 3 1.00 -6.37 14.82
N ALA A 4 0.13 -5.52 14.26
CA ALA A 4 0.51 -4.18 13.83
C ALA A 4 0.96 -3.27 14.97
N ARG A 5 0.55 -3.57 16.22
CA ARG A 5 1.02 -2.88 17.43
C ARG A 5 2.21 -3.57 18.09
N LEU A 6 2.27 -4.91 18.03
CA LEU A 6 3.34 -5.68 18.67
C LEU A 6 4.68 -5.53 17.93
N ILE A 7 4.67 -5.65 16.60
CA ILE A 7 5.91 -5.68 15.81
C ILE A 7 6.74 -4.40 16.01
N PRO A 8 6.18 -3.17 15.88
CA PRO A 8 6.96 -1.95 16.13
C PRO A 8 7.47 -1.81 17.58
N ARG A 9 6.80 -2.43 18.55
CA ARG A 9 7.23 -2.42 19.98
C ARG A 9 8.42 -3.34 20.24
N VAL A 10 8.58 -4.40 19.46
CA VAL A 10 9.69 -5.37 19.59
C VAL A 10 10.83 -4.98 18.64
N CYS A 11 10.48 -4.63 17.41
CA CYS A 11 11.40 -4.24 16.35
C CYS A 11 11.32 -2.72 16.14
N HIS A 12 12.11 -1.97 16.89
CA HIS A 12 12.05 -0.50 16.88
C HIS A 12 12.47 0.12 15.53
N ASN A 13 13.04 -0.66 14.62
CA ASN A 13 13.36 -0.26 13.24
C ASN A 13 12.14 -0.37 12.28
N VAL A 14 11.01 -0.91 12.74
CA VAL A 14 9.79 -1.05 11.93
C VAL A 14 8.81 0.07 12.26
N ASN A 15 8.60 0.98 11.31
CA ASN A 15 7.71 2.14 11.49
C ASN A 15 6.23 1.82 11.22
N ARG A 16 5.95 0.87 10.31
CA ARG A 16 4.59 0.56 9.85
C ARG A 16 4.45 -0.93 9.53
N VAL A 17 3.27 -1.46 9.78
CA VAL A 17 2.87 -2.83 9.42
C VAL A 17 1.63 -2.74 8.54
N CYS A 18 1.69 -3.33 7.35
CA CYS A 18 0.59 -3.37 6.39
C CYS A 18 0.08 -4.80 6.22
N TYR A 19 -1.21 -4.93 5.90
CA TYR A 19 -1.79 -6.20 5.45
C TYR A 19 -1.79 -6.23 3.92
N ILE A 20 -1.31 -7.31 3.34
CA ILE A 20 -1.27 -7.52 1.88
C ILE A 20 -2.47 -8.39 1.51
N PHE A 21 -3.30 -7.91 0.59
CA PHE A 21 -4.41 -8.69 0.05
C PHE A 21 -3.93 -9.65 -1.03
N GLY A 22 -4.49 -10.85 -1.07
CA GLY A 22 -4.18 -11.86 -2.08
C GLY A 22 -3.62 -13.15 -1.48
N PRO A 23 -2.98 -14.00 -2.31
CA PRO A 23 -2.34 -15.24 -1.86
C PRO A 23 -1.13 -14.98 -0.96
N LEU A 24 -0.61 -16.04 -0.35
CA LEU A 24 0.60 -15.97 0.47
C LEU A 24 1.79 -15.52 -0.38
N VAL A 25 2.47 -14.45 0.05
CA VAL A 25 3.73 -14.00 -0.54
C VAL A 25 4.80 -15.04 -0.23
N GLN A 26 5.16 -15.85 -1.24
CA GLN A 26 6.09 -16.97 -1.07
C GLN A 26 7.56 -16.54 -1.04
N HIS A 27 7.90 -15.48 -1.78
CA HIS A 27 9.27 -15.03 -1.94
C HIS A 27 9.49 -13.65 -1.32
N PRO A 28 10.61 -13.44 -0.61
CA PRO A 28 10.93 -12.14 -0.06
C PRO A 28 11.19 -11.11 -1.17
N ILE A 29 10.90 -9.84 -0.87
CA ILE A 29 11.18 -8.74 -1.78
C ILE A 29 12.66 -8.33 -1.63
N THR A 30 13.44 -8.54 -2.68
CA THR A 30 14.89 -8.25 -2.70
C THR A 30 15.26 -6.94 -3.38
N ASP A 31 14.37 -6.41 -4.23
CA ASP A 31 14.56 -5.23 -5.05
C ASP A 31 13.22 -4.50 -5.25
N ILE A 32 13.31 -3.24 -5.64
CA ILE A 32 12.17 -2.34 -5.84
C ILE A 32 12.10 -1.86 -7.28
N THR A 33 10.90 -1.51 -7.74
CA THR A 33 10.69 -0.90 -9.06
C THR A 33 11.14 0.57 -9.02
N PRO A 34 12.11 1.00 -9.83
CA PRO A 34 12.49 2.41 -9.91
C PRO A 34 11.27 3.30 -10.16
N THR A 35 11.00 4.20 -9.22
CA THR A 35 9.76 4.98 -9.20
C THR A 35 10.08 6.42 -8.82
N HIS A 36 9.83 7.32 -9.77
CA HIS A 36 9.93 8.76 -9.60
C HIS A 36 8.58 9.41 -9.94
N LEU A 37 8.45 10.70 -9.62
CA LEU A 37 7.27 11.51 -9.89
C LEU A 37 7.14 11.87 -11.38
N THR A 38 7.01 10.83 -12.21
CA THR A 38 6.74 10.94 -13.64
C THR A 38 5.23 10.97 -13.89
N SER A 39 4.81 11.54 -15.01
CA SER A 39 3.40 11.68 -15.37
C SER A 39 2.64 10.36 -15.31
N ASN A 40 3.23 9.26 -15.78
CA ASN A 40 2.58 7.94 -15.78
C ASN A 40 2.39 7.38 -14.37
N VAL A 41 3.38 7.57 -13.49
CA VAL A 41 3.30 7.12 -12.08
C VAL A 41 2.23 7.92 -11.34
N ILE A 42 2.19 9.24 -11.55
CA ILE A 42 1.18 10.12 -10.95
C ILE A 42 -0.21 9.79 -11.48
N ALA A 43 -0.37 9.55 -12.79
CA ALA A 43 -1.64 9.18 -13.39
C ALA A 43 -2.17 7.85 -12.79
N THR A 44 -1.29 6.86 -12.61
CA THR A 44 -1.65 5.60 -11.95
C THR A 44 -2.15 5.83 -10.53
N LEU A 45 -1.44 6.65 -9.75
CA LEU A 45 -1.85 6.96 -8.37
C LEU A 45 -3.18 7.73 -8.33
N ARG A 46 -3.39 8.70 -9.22
CA ARG A 46 -4.66 9.44 -9.34
C ARG A 46 -5.83 8.52 -9.64
N GLN A 47 -5.64 7.55 -10.54
CA GLN A 47 -6.68 6.57 -10.86
C GLN A 47 -7.01 5.69 -9.65
N ALA A 48 -5.99 5.19 -8.94
CA ALA A 48 -6.18 4.37 -7.76
C ALA A 48 -6.88 5.13 -6.62
N ASP A 49 -6.48 6.38 -6.38
CA ASP A 49 -7.09 7.27 -5.40
C ASP A 49 -8.55 7.59 -5.74
N HIS A 50 -8.84 7.91 -7.00
CA HIS A 50 -10.19 8.18 -7.46
C HIS A 50 -11.11 6.99 -7.23
N LEU A 51 -10.69 5.78 -7.62
CA LEU A 51 -11.49 4.56 -7.43
C LEU A 51 -11.73 4.24 -5.96
N ALA A 52 -10.71 4.37 -5.11
CA ALA A 52 -10.85 4.12 -3.67
C ALA A 52 -11.87 5.07 -3.02
N ASN A 53 -11.77 6.37 -3.32
CA ASN A 53 -12.70 7.38 -2.81
C ASN A 53 -14.10 7.23 -3.40
N GLN A 54 -14.22 6.87 -4.68
CA GLN A 54 -15.52 6.60 -5.30
C GLN A 54 -16.24 5.45 -4.60
N VAL A 55 -15.54 4.35 -4.28
CA VAL A 55 -16.11 3.22 -3.54
C VAL A 55 -16.51 3.61 -2.13
N LEU A 56 -15.70 4.41 -1.43
CA LEU A 56 -16.07 4.90 -0.09
C LEU A 56 -17.33 5.78 -0.13
N ALA A 57 -17.42 6.67 -1.11
CA ALA A 57 -18.58 7.54 -1.30
C ALA A 57 -19.84 6.75 -1.65
N SER A 58 -19.76 5.79 -2.57
CA SER A 58 -20.92 4.98 -2.98
C SER A 58 -21.45 4.08 -1.85
N ASN A 59 -20.61 3.76 -0.87
CA ASN A 59 -20.98 2.96 0.30
C ASN A 59 -21.24 3.81 1.56
N PHE A 60 -21.37 5.13 1.42
CA PHE A 60 -21.65 6.06 2.54
C PHE A 60 -20.64 5.97 3.70
N CYS A 61 -19.38 5.59 3.41
CA CYS A 61 -18.34 5.40 4.41
C CYS A 61 -17.39 6.60 4.55
N MET A 62 -17.61 7.68 3.79
CA MET A 62 -16.75 8.86 3.82
C MET A 62 -16.72 9.54 5.19
N GLU A 63 -17.85 9.56 5.91
CA GLU A 63 -17.95 10.18 7.23
C GLU A 63 -17.41 9.28 8.36
N ALA A 64 -17.20 7.99 8.10
CA ALA A 64 -16.72 7.03 9.09
C ALA A 64 -15.20 7.15 9.35
N ILE A 65 -14.47 7.86 8.48
CA ILE A 65 -13.03 8.05 8.54
C ILE A 65 -12.69 9.52 8.42
N SER A 66 -11.63 9.96 9.08
CA SER A 66 -11.16 11.35 8.95
C SER A 66 -10.46 11.54 7.60
N GLN A 67 -9.66 10.56 7.17
CA GLN A 67 -8.89 10.61 5.92
C GLN A 67 -8.65 9.20 5.34
N MET A 68 -8.52 9.09 4.01
CA MET A 68 -8.05 7.88 3.30
C MET A 68 -6.90 8.21 2.34
N PRO A 69 -5.65 8.33 2.82
CA PRO A 69 -4.51 8.35 1.91
C PRO A 69 -4.39 7.06 1.10
N VAL A 70 -4.24 7.21 -0.22
CA VAL A 70 -3.84 6.14 -1.13
C VAL A 70 -2.38 6.35 -1.51
N VAL A 71 -1.54 5.34 -1.31
CA VAL A 71 -0.08 5.44 -1.49
C VAL A 71 0.41 4.39 -2.47
N LEU A 72 1.20 4.81 -3.46
CA LEU A 72 1.86 3.91 -4.39
C LEU A 72 3.26 3.56 -3.86
N ILE A 73 3.52 2.27 -3.66
CA ILE A 73 4.83 1.77 -3.23
C ILE A 73 5.55 1.04 -4.38
N PRO A 74 6.88 1.15 -4.49
CA PRO A 74 7.66 0.55 -5.57
C PRO A 74 7.90 -0.97 -5.37
N VAL A 75 6.92 -1.70 -4.85
CA VAL A 75 7.04 -3.12 -4.54
C VAL A 75 6.30 -3.95 -5.59
N HIS A 76 7.00 -4.93 -6.15
CA HIS A 76 6.47 -5.91 -7.09
C HIS A 76 6.49 -7.29 -6.43
N PHE A 77 5.31 -7.75 -6.01
CA PHE A 77 5.10 -9.06 -5.39
C PHE A 77 5.06 -10.19 -6.44
N ASP A 78 5.03 -11.43 -5.96
CA ASP A 78 4.75 -12.65 -6.74
C ASP A 78 5.67 -12.88 -7.94
N ARG A 79 6.91 -12.43 -7.83
CA ARG A 79 7.96 -12.75 -8.81
C ARG A 79 8.55 -14.12 -8.51
N ASP A 80 8.55 -14.97 -9.53
CA ASP A 80 9.28 -16.23 -9.51
C ASP A 80 10.78 -15.95 -9.50
N ALA A 81 11.46 -16.40 -8.44
CA ALA A 81 12.90 -16.27 -8.28
C ALA A 81 13.68 -16.98 -9.41
N ALA A 82 13.12 -18.05 -9.99
CA ALA A 82 13.74 -18.76 -11.11
C ALA A 82 13.71 -17.94 -12.41
N SER A 83 12.67 -17.12 -12.60
CA SER A 83 12.47 -16.32 -13.82
C SER A 83 13.43 -15.13 -13.93
N ARG A 84 14.07 -14.70 -12.83
CA ARG A 84 14.93 -13.49 -12.77
C ARG A 84 14.28 -12.23 -13.39
N ALA A 85 12.95 -12.14 -13.35
CA ALA A 85 12.22 -11.03 -13.94
C ALA A 85 12.49 -9.73 -13.17
N PRO A 86 12.75 -8.60 -13.87
CA PRO A 86 13.01 -7.33 -13.20
C PRO A 86 11.75 -6.81 -12.50
N SER A 87 11.95 -6.04 -11.43
CA SER A 87 10.84 -5.33 -10.77
C SER A 87 10.30 -4.21 -11.67
N CYS A 88 9.10 -4.41 -12.24
CA CYS A 88 8.46 -3.45 -13.14
C CYS A 88 7.07 -2.96 -12.66
N GLN A 89 6.49 -3.59 -11.64
CA GLN A 89 5.18 -3.23 -11.11
C GLN A 89 5.26 -2.48 -9.78
N ARG A 90 4.13 -1.93 -9.34
CA ARG A 90 3.99 -1.17 -8.11
C ARG A 90 2.77 -1.67 -7.37
N SER A 91 2.76 -1.49 -6.06
CA SER A 91 1.63 -1.88 -5.22
C SER A 91 0.95 -0.65 -4.63
N VAL A 92 -0.35 -0.74 -4.38
CA VAL A 92 -1.14 0.35 -3.80
C VAL A 92 -1.47 0.01 -2.36
N VAL A 93 -1.31 1.00 -1.48
CA VAL A 93 -1.65 0.92 -0.05
C VAL A 93 -2.84 1.83 0.22
N LEU A 94 -3.90 1.27 0.78
CA LEU A 94 -5.01 2.02 1.34
C LEU A 94 -4.73 2.29 2.82
N ARG A 95 -4.82 3.55 3.25
CA ARG A 95 -4.48 3.96 4.63
C ARG A 95 -5.65 4.71 5.29
N PRO A 96 -6.76 4.05 5.63
CA PRO A 96 -7.82 4.70 6.41
C PRO A 96 -7.26 5.20 7.74
N PHE A 97 -7.65 6.42 8.12
CA PHE A 97 -7.22 7.05 9.35
C PHE A 97 -8.40 7.79 10.01
N CYS A 98 -8.59 7.54 11.30
CA CYS A 98 -9.58 8.22 12.14
C CYS A 98 -8.82 8.95 13.25
N SER A 99 -9.09 10.24 13.39
CA SER A 99 -8.51 11.11 14.39
C SER A 99 -9.45 12.24 14.75
N SER A 100 -9.36 12.71 16.00
CA SER A 100 -10.06 13.90 16.51
C SER A 100 -9.19 15.16 16.51
N ASP A 101 -7.87 15.02 16.42
CA ASP A 101 -6.89 16.07 16.73
C ASP A 101 -5.73 16.17 15.72
N PHE A 102 -5.85 15.46 14.59
CA PHE A 102 -4.88 15.45 13.49
C PHE A 102 -5.53 15.85 12.17
#